data_AF-A0A7C0ZCM3-F1
#
_entry.id   AF-A0A7C0ZCM3-F1
#
_cell.length_a   1.000
_cell.length_b   1.000
_cell.length_c   1.000
_cell.angle_alpha   90.00
_cell.angle_beta   90.00
_cell.angle_gamma   90.00
#
_symmetry.space_group_name_H-M   'P 1'
#
loop_
_entity.id
_entity.type
_entity.pdbx_description
1 polymer ?
#
loop_
_entity_poly.entity_id
_entity_poly.type
_entity_poly.pdbx_seq_one_letter_code
_entity_poly.pdbx_strand_id
1 'polypeptide(L)'
;MNWVLSLLLVSQIQIVRVKYNGGDWYNDPSIIPNMLREFQKRTGIETSPREVVLSLHSPEIFFYPFLFITGHGKINLSEEEIKNLRKYLYSGGFVYADDDYGMDEYFRRLVAKAFPESKLILLP
;
A
#
# COMPACT_ATOMS: atom_id res chain seq x y z
N MET A 1 28.84 6.01 33.26
CA MET A 1 28.46 6.97 32.21
C MET A 1 28.73 6.31 30.87
N ASN A 2 27.72 5.69 30.27
CA ASN A 2 27.75 5.23 28.88
C ASN A 2 26.31 5.23 28.38
N TRP A 3 25.91 6.37 27.82
CA TRP A 3 24.67 6.52 27.09
C TRP A 3 24.88 5.93 25.70
N VAL A 4 24.66 4.63 25.54
CA VAL A 4 24.39 4.11 24.20
C VAL A 4 22.95 4.50 23.90
N LEU A 5 22.78 5.72 23.39
CA LEU A 5 21.57 6.14 22.71
C LEU A 5 21.41 5.24 21.49
N SER A 6 20.70 4.13 21.67
CA SER A 6 20.02 3.48 20.56
C SER A 6 19.05 4.53 20.00
N LEU A 7 19.46 5.21 18.93
CA LEU A 7 18.56 5.88 18.02
C LEU A 7 17.66 4.80 17.43
N LEU A 8 16.62 4.42 18.18
CA LEU A 8 15.38 3.99 17.58
C LEU A 8 14.95 5.20 16.77
N LEU A 9 15.27 5.19 15.47
CA LEU A 9 14.58 6.01 14.50
C LEU A 9 13.11 5.67 14.71
N VAL A 10 12.39 6.52 15.44
CA VAL A 10 10.93 6.46 15.51
C VAL A 10 10.47 6.92 14.14
N SER A 11 10.56 6.04 13.14
CA SER A 11 9.93 6.28 11.87
C SER A 11 8.44 6.12 12.12
N GLN A 12 7.70 7.22 12.03
CA GLN A 12 6.25 7.17 12.09
C GLN A 12 5.75 6.24 10.99
N ILE A 13 4.82 5.34 11.32
CA ILE A 13 4.20 4.51 10.30
C ILE A 13 3.39 5.41 9.37
N GLN A 14 3.66 5.25 8.08
CA GLN A 14 2.98 5.92 6.97
C GLN A 14 2.44 4.89 6.01
N ILE A 15 1.23 5.15 5.52
CA ILE A 15 0.59 4.37 4.47
C ILE A 15 0.58 5.23 3.21
N VAL A 16 1.07 4.67 2.11
CA VAL A 16 1.05 5.32 0.81
C VAL A 16 -0.23 4.94 0.09
N ARG A 17 -1.04 5.92 -0.31
CA ARG A 17 -2.11 5.70 -1.29
C ARG A 17 -1.51 5.57 -2.68
N VAL A 18 -1.80 4.46 -3.36
CA VAL A 18 -1.36 4.26 -4.73
C VAL A 18 -2.26 5.02 -5.68
N LYS A 19 -1.67 5.94 -6.44
CA LYS A 19 -2.31 6.59 -7.58
C LYS A 19 -2.08 5.76 -8.84
N TYR A 20 -3.16 5.40 -9.53
CA TYR A 20 -3.14 4.65 -10.78
C TYR A 20 -4.05 5.28 -11.84
N ASN A 21 -4.02 4.76 -13.07
CA ASN A 21 -4.89 5.23 -14.16
C ASN A 21 -6.21 4.45 -14.22
N GLY A 22 -7.30 5.12 -14.60
CA GLY A 22 -8.64 4.53 -14.60
C GLY A 22 -9.26 4.48 -13.20
N GLY A 23 -10.54 4.11 -13.14
CA GLY A 23 -11.30 4.03 -11.89
C GLY A 23 -11.25 5.31 -11.04
N ASP A 24 -11.46 5.13 -9.74
CA ASP A 24 -11.44 6.19 -8.74
C ASP A 24 -10.47 5.83 -7.61
N TRP A 25 -9.17 6.07 -7.80
CA TRP A 25 -8.12 5.72 -6.83
C TRP A 25 -8.14 6.60 -5.56
N TYR A 26 -8.91 7.69 -5.57
CA TYR A 26 -9.01 8.67 -4.49
C TYR A 26 -10.43 8.72 -3.88
N ASN A 27 -11.15 7.61 -3.91
CA ASN A 27 -12.34 7.43 -3.09
C ASN A 27 -11.96 7.33 -1.60
N ASP A 28 -12.92 7.69 -0.74
CA ASP A 28 -12.83 7.60 0.71
C ASP A 28 -11.50 8.08 1.32
N PRO A 29 -11.20 9.39 1.20
CA PRO A 29 -9.96 9.97 1.73
C PRO A 29 -9.83 9.83 3.25
N SER A 30 -10.92 9.48 3.94
CA SER A 30 -10.92 9.26 5.39
C SER A 30 -10.35 7.91 5.84
N ILE A 31 -10.22 6.91 4.95
CA ILE A 31 -9.78 5.55 5.32
C ILE A 31 -8.40 5.56 5.98
N ILE A 32 -7.38 6.05 5.28
CA ILE A 32 -6.00 6.07 5.79
C ILE A 32 -5.86 6.85 7.11
N PRO A 33 -6.34 8.10 7.25
CA PRO A 33 -6.21 8.82 8.51
C PRO A 33 -7.00 8.16 9.65
N ASN A 34 -8.13 7.50 9.37
CA ASN A 34 -8.88 6.77 10.39
C ASN A 34 -8.16 5.47 10.81
N MET A 35 -7.62 4.71 9.85
CA MET A 35 -6.81 3.51 10.11
C MET A 35 -5.59 3.84 10.95
N LEU A 36 -4.82 4.86 10.58
CA LEU A 36 -3.62 5.26 11.31
C LEU A 36 -3.95 5.77 12.72
N ARG A 37 -5.02 6.56 12.87
CA ARG A 37 -5.50 7.03 14.17
C ARG A 37 -5.88 5.86 15.09
N GLU A 38 -6.65 4.90 14.59
CA GLU A 38 -7.07 3.74 15.38
C GLU A 38 -5.91 2.79 15.66
N PHE A 39 -4.99 2.61 14.71
CA PHE A 39 -3.76 1.83 14.92
C PHE A 39 -2.90 2.43 16.04
N GLN A 40 -2.61 3.73 15.99
CA GLN A 40 -1.83 4.42 17.02
C GLN A 40 -2.53 4.33 18.39
N LYS A 41 -3.85 4.57 18.43
CA LYS A 41 -4.65 4.49 19.65
C LYS A 41 -4.59 3.10 20.31
N ARG A 42 -4.51 2.03 19.52
CA ARG A 42 -4.56 0.64 20.00
C ARG A 42 -3.18 0.04 20.29
N THR A 43 -2.13 0.52 19.63
CA THR A 43 -0.78 -0.05 19.72
C THR A 43 0.22 0.85 20.44
N GLY A 44 -0.06 2.16 20.54
CA GLY A 44 0.88 3.16 21.02
C GLY A 44 2.01 3.51 20.03
N ILE A 45 2.05 2.87 18.86
CA ILE A 45 3.06 3.14 17.83
C ILE A 45 2.71 4.44 17.11
N GLU A 46 3.67 5.35 17.01
CA GLU A 46 3.47 6.63 16.32
C GLU A 46 3.18 6.44 14.82
N THR A 47 2.18 7.17 14.33
CA THR A 47 1.78 7.22 12.92
C THR A 47 1.81 8.65 12.43
N SER A 48 2.02 8.83 11.12
CA SER A 48 1.84 10.15 10.50
C SER A 48 0.49 10.19 9.80
N PRO A 49 -0.44 11.08 10.19
CA PRO A 49 -1.72 11.21 9.49
C PRO A 49 -1.57 11.88 8.11
N ARG A 50 -0.36 12.31 7.75
CA ARG A 50 -0.07 12.91 6.45
C ARG A 50 -0.13 11.83 5.38
N GLU A 51 -1.13 11.94 4.52
CA GLU A 51 -1.25 11.08 3.36
C GLU A 51 -0.07 11.30 2.39
N VAL A 52 0.51 10.19 1.94
CA VAL A 52 1.51 10.15 0.89
C VAL A 52 0.85 9.51 -0.32
N VAL A 53 0.84 10.20 -1.45
CA VAL A 53 0.24 9.71 -2.71
C VAL A 53 1.35 9.49 -3.72
N LEU A 54 1.55 8.23 -4.13
CA LEU A 54 2.59 7.86 -5.11
C LEU A 54 2.00 6.94 -6.17
N SER A 55 2.51 7.02 -7.40
CA SER A 55 2.29 5.96 -8.39
C SER A 55 3.31 4.85 -8.22
N LEU A 56 3.01 3.65 -8.74
CA LEU A 56 3.93 2.51 -8.71
C LEU A 56 5.17 2.70 -9.60
N HIS A 57 5.21 3.72 -10.45
CA HIS A 57 6.43 4.15 -11.13
C HIS A 57 7.43 4.85 -10.20
N SER A 58 6.98 5.43 -9.09
CA SER A 58 7.85 6.18 -8.20
C SER A 58 8.83 5.25 -7.48
N PRO A 59 10.14 5.51 -7.48
CA PRO A 59 11.09 4.76 -6.66
C PRO A 59 10.87 4.99 -5.16
N GLU A 60 10.15 6.05 -4.77
CA GLU A 60 9.88 6.34 -3.37
C GLU A 60 8.97 5.30 -2.71
N ILE A 61 8.20 4.51 -3.48
CA ILE A 61 7.37 3.43 -2.91
C ILE A 61 8.20 2.46 -2.07
N PHE A 62 9.49 2.27 -2.41
CA PHE A 62 10.39 1.35 -1.69
C PHE A 62 10.85 1.89 -0.33
N PHE A 63 10.57 3.15 0.00
CA PHE A 63 10.82 3.71 1.33
C PHE A 63 9.69 3.43 2.32
N TYR A 64 8.56 2.90 1.84
CA TYR A 64 7.37 2.66 2.66
C TYR A 64 7.03 1.17 2.70
N PRO A 65 6.83 0.59 3.89
CA PRO A 65 6.53 -0.84 4.02
C PRO A 65 5.07 -1.18 3.67
N PHE A 66 4.19 -0.18 3.53
CA PHE A 66 2.74 -0.39 3.38
C PHE A 66 2.17 0.51 2.28
N LEU A 67 1.60 -0.09 1.25
CA LEU A 67 0.78 0.57 0.23
C LEU A 67 -0.70 0.25 0.42
N PHE A 68 -1.55 1.23 0.14
CA PHE A 68 -2.99 1.12 0.11
C PHE A 68 -3.50 1.39 -1.29
N ILE A 69 -4.35 0.49 -1.79
CA ILE A 69 -5.00 0.57 -3.10
C ILE A 69 -6.49 0.41 -2.88
N THR A 70 -7.29 1.31 -3.44
CA THR A 70 -8.75 1.23 -3.44
C THR A 70 -9.29 1.81 -4.74
N GLY A 71 -10.56 1.56 -5.05
CA GLY A 71 -11.27 2.36 -6.02
C GLY A 71 -12.50 1.70 -6.63
N HIS A 72 -13.11 2.44 -7.55
CA HIS A 72 -14.29 2.02 -8.30
C HIS A 72 -13.92 1.43 -9.66
N GLY A 73 -14.30 0.19 -9.92
CA GLY A 73 -14.16 -0.47 -11.21
C GLY A 73 -12.71 -0.67 -11.67
N LYS A 74 -12.39 -0.23 -12.88
CA LYS A 74 -11.15 -0.64 -13.56
C LYS A 74 -9.90 0.06 -13.01
N ILE A 75 -9.12 -0.67 -12.21
CA ILE A 75 -7.70 -0.38 -12.00
C ILE A 75 -6.89 -0.71 -13.28
N ASN A 76 -6.08 0.24 -13.75
CA ASN A 76 -5.24 0.07 -14.93
C ASN A 76 -3.78 0.46 -14.63
N LEU A 77 -2.91 -0.55 -14.55
CA LEU A 77 -1.48 -0.40 -14.34
C LEU A 77 -0.72 -0.64 -15.64
N SER A 78 0.33 0.15 -15.88
CA SER A 78 1.29 -0.09 -16.96
C SER A 78 2.09 -1.38 -16.72
N GLU A 79 2.79 -1.88 -17.75
CA GLU A 79 3.73 -3.01 -17.57
C GLU A 79 4.83 -2.69 -16.55
N GLU A 80 5.30 -1.45 -16.53
CA GLU A 80 6.33 -0.99 -15.58
C GLU A 80 5.78 -0.91 -14.15
N GLU A 81 4.55 -0.44 -13.96
CA GLU A 81 3.87 -0.45 -12.65
C GLU A 81 3.65 -1.87 -12.13
N ILE A 82 3.26 -2.81 -13.00
CA ILE A 82 3.11 -4.23 -12.65
C ILE A 82 4.46 -4.83 -12.25
N LYS A 83 5.53 -4.53 -12.99
CA LYS A 83 6.89 -4.98 -12.66
C LYS A 83 7.36 -4.41 -11.32
N ASN A 84 7.07 -3.13 -11.04
CA ASN A 84 7.42 -2.49 -9.78
C ASN A 84 6.60 -3.03 -8.60
N LEU A 85 5.30 -3.29 -8.77
CA LEU A 85 4.46 -3.95 -7.77
C LEU A 85 5.03 -5.33 -7.42
N ARG A 86 5.41 -6.11 -8.43
CA ARG A 86 6.07 -7.42 -8.24
C ARG A 86 7.36 -7.27 -7.43
N LYS A 87 8.24 -6.32 -7.82
CA LYS A 87 9.50 -6.05 -7.12
C LYS A 87 9.27 -5.60 -5.67
N TYR A 88 8.30 -4.72 -5.44
CA TYR A 88 7.93 -4.19 -4.14
C TYR A 88 7.55 -5.32 -3.17
N LEU A 89 6.62 -6.19 -3.58
CA LEU A 89 6.19 -7.34 -2.78
C LEU A 89 7.33 -8.34 -2.54
N TYR A 90 8.17 -8.64 -3.54
CA TYR A 90 9.35 -9.51 -3.32
C TYR A 90 10.42 -8.89 -2.42
N SER A 91 10.41 -7.57 -2.26
CA SER A 91 11.33 -6.85 -1.38
C SER A 91 10.78 -6.72 0.05
N GLY A 92 9.66 -7.39 0.37
CA GLY A 92 9.06 -7.41 1.70
C GLY A 92 8.02 -6.31 1.96
N GLY A 93 7.64 -5.55 0.92
CA GLY A 93 6.55 -4.60 1.02
C GLY A 93 5.19 -5.29 1.19
N PHE A 94 4.22 -4.56 1.74
CA PHE A 94 2.85 -5.03 1.93
C PHE A 94 1.86 -4.15 1.17
N VAL A 95 0.86 -4.77 0.55
CA VAL A 95 -0.19 -4.06 -0.19
C VAL A 95 -1.55 -4.47 0.38
N TYR A 96 -2.29 -3.49 0.89
CA TYR A 96 -3.71 -3.64 1.21
C TYR A 96 -4.54 -3.14 0.03
N ALA A 97 -5.29 -4.04 -0.61
CA ALA A 97 -6.18 -3.72 -1.71
C ALA A 97 -7.64 -3.85 -1.25
N ASP A 98 -8.38 -2.75 -1.34
CA ASP A 98 -9.73 -2.58 -0.82
C ASP A 98 -10.71 -2.35 -1.98
N ASP A 99 -11.55 -3.34 -2.26
CA ASP A 99 -12.59 -3.18 -3.27
C ASP A 99 -13.78 -2.40 -2.69
N ASP A 100 -13.84 -1.11 -3.00
CA ASP A 100 -14.98 -0.26 -2.64
C ASP A 100 -16.19 -0.52 -3.56
N TYR A 101 -15.96 -0.62 -4.88
CA TYR A 101 -17.01 -0.97 -5.83
C TYR A 101 -16.49 -1.58 -7.13
N GLY A 102 -16.48 -2.91 -7.23
CA GLY A 102 -16.25 -3.65 -8.48
C GLY A 102 -14.81 -3.62 -8.99
N MET A 103 -13.83 -3.37 -8.13
CA MET A 103 -12.40 -3.43 -8.42
C MET A 103 -11.84 -4.86 -8.40
N ASP A 104 -12.42 -5.80 -7.62
CA ASP A 104 -11.85 -7.12 -7.34
C ASP A 104 -11.45 -7.89 -8.61
N GLU A 105 -12.34 -7.98 -9.61
CA GLU A 105 -12.07 -8.71 -10.86
C GLU A 105 -10.85 -8.15 -11.61
N TYR A 106 -10.74 -6.82 -11.70
CA TYR A 106 -9.63 -6.15 -12.38
C TYR A 106 -8.33 -6.29 -11.60
N PHE A 107 -8.39 -6.13 -10.28
CA PHE A 107 -7.24 -6.29 -9.41
C PHE A 107 -6.68 -7.72 -9.46
N ARG A 108 -7.54 -8.74 -9.38
CA ARG A 108 -7.12 -10.15 -9.49
C ARG A 108 -6.45 -10.47 -10.83
N ARG A 109 -6.92 -9.90 -11.94
CA ARG A 109 -6.24 -10.03 -13.25
C ARG A 109 -4.85 -9.41 -13.25
N LEU A 110 -4.69 -8.24 -12.63
CA LEU A 110 -3.38 -7.60 -12.48
C LEU A 110 -2.45 -8.44 -11.62
N VAL A 111 -2.93 -9.00 -10.51
CA VAL A 111 -2.14 -9.89 -9.63
C VAL A 111 -1.71 -11.15 -10.39
N ALA A 112 -2.61 -11.79 -11.14
CA ALA A 112 -2.28 -12.96 -11.95
C ALA A 112 -1.21 -12.64 -13.01
N LYS A 113 -1.25 -11.43 -13.59
CA LYS A 113 -0.22 -10.96 -14.52
C LYS A 113 1.11 -10.65 -13.83
N ALA A 114 1.07 -10.06 -12.63
CA ALA A 114 2.26 -9.77 -11.83
C ALA A 114 2.94 -11.05 -11.32
N PHE A 115 2.15 -12.08 -10.99
CA PHE A 115 2.60 -13.33 -10.37
C PHE A 115 1.98 -14.55 -11.07
N PRO A 116 2.38 -14.88 -12.32
CA PRO A 116 1.78 -15.96 -13.10
C PRO A 116 1.94 -17.35 -12.45
N GLU A 117 2.99 -17.54 -11.65
CA GLU A 117 3.29 -18.80 -10.96
C GLU A 117 2.63 -18.90 -9.57
N SER A 118 1.93 -17.86 -9.11
CA SER A 118 1.31 -17.81 -7.79
C SER A 118 -0.20 -17.63 -7.92
N LYS A 119 -0.97 -18.34 -7.09
CA LYS A 119 -2.41 -18.16 -7.00
C LYS A 119 -2.76 -17.42 -5.71
N LEU A 120 -3.67 -16.45 -5.82
CA LEU A 120 -4.34 -15.92 -4.64
C LEU A 120 -5.12 -17.05 -3.98
N ILE A 121 -4.93 -17.20 -2.69
CA ILE A 121 -5.63 -18.16 -1.84
C ILE A 121 -6.34 -17.41 -0.72
N LEU A 122 -7.38 -18.02 -0.16
CA LEU A 122 -7.98 -17.53 1.07
C LEU A 122 -6.97 -17.72 2.21
N LEU A 123 -6.77 -16.69 3.02
CA LEU A 123 -5.99 -16.80 4.25
C LEU A 123 -6.82 -17.56 5.31
N PRO A 124 -6.18 -18.39 6.15
CA PRO A 124 -6.84 -19.18 7.18
C PRO A 124 -7.47 -18.32 8.29
#